data_AF-A0A2A3LP19-F1
#
_entry.id   AF-A0A2A3LP19-F1
#
_cell.length_a   1.000
_cell.length_b   1.000
_cell.length_c   1.000
_cell.angle_alpha   90.00
_cell.angle_beta   90.00
_cell.angle_gamma   90.00
#
_symmetry.space_group_name_H-M   'P 1'
#
loop_
_entity.id
_entity.type
_entity.pdbx_description
1 polymer ?
#
loop_
_entity_poly.entity_id
_entity_poly.type
_entity_poly.pdbx_seq_one_letter_code
_entity_poly.pdbx_strand_id
1 'polypeptide(L)' 'MPAGQDAWMHELRNAVNAVAMAVALGRGGSAEGDIQRMQTALARAEEGLVRVRSLLMHPATPPAHSASATRDHR' A
#
# COMPACT_ATOMS: atom_id res chain seq x y z
N MET A 1 18.59 -2.78 7.51
CA MET A 1 17.13 -3.02 7.47
C MET A 1 16.90 -4.31 6.71
N PRO A 2 16.04 -5.23 7.17
CA PRO A 2 15.75 -6.44 6.40
C PRO A 2 15.04 -6.05 5.11
N ALA A 3 15.53 -6.52 3.96
CA ALA A 3 15.07 -6.10 2.62
C ALA A 3 13.54 -6.21 2.41
N GLY A 4 12.89 -7.15 3.11
CA GLY A 4 11.42 -7.30 3.07
C GLY A 4 10.66 -6.15 3.74
N GLN A 5 11.21 -5.56 4.80
CA GLN A 5 10.58 -4.45 5.50
C GLN A 5 10.64 -3.15 4.69
N ASP A 6 11.76 -2.90 4.01
CA ASP A 6 11.91 -1.73 3.14
C ASP A 6 10.99 -1.81 1.92
N ALA A 7 10.89 -3.00 1.31
CA ALA A 7 9.96 -3.25 0.20
C ALA A 7 8.49 -3.06 0.63
N TRP A 8 8.10 -3.62 1.78
CA TRP A 8 6.75 -3.42 2.32
C TRP A 8 6.44 -1.95 2.64
N MET A 9 7.37 -1.24 3.28
CA MET A 9 7.21 0.20 3.56
C MET A 9 7.08 1.02 2.28
N HIS A 10 7.83 0.66 1.23
CA HIS A 10 7.74 1.30 -0.07
C HIS A 10 6.36 1.06 -0.71
N GLU A 11 5.86 -0.17 -0.71
CA GLU A 11 4.53 -0.50 -1.23
C GLU A 11 3.41 0.19 -0.46
N LEU A 12 3.51 0.26 0.88
CA LEU A 12 2.55 0.93 1.73
C LEU A 12 2.51 2.44 1.43
N ARG A 13 3.67 3.10 1.31
CA ARG A 13 3.75 4.51 0.92
C ARG A 13 3.13 4.76 -0.44
N ASN A 14 3.39 3.89 -1.41
CA ASN A 14 2.81 4.03 -2.75
C ASN A 14 1.29 3.88 -2.73
N ALA A 15 0.76 2.93 -1.96
CA ALA A 15 -0.68 2.75 -1.80
C ALA A 15 -1.35 3.97 -1.14
N VAL A 16 -0.73 4.52 -0.08
CA VAL A 16 -1.22 5.74 0.59
C VAL A 16 -1.16 6.95 -0.34
N ASN A 17 -0.09 7.12 -1.11
CA ASN A 17 0.05 8.21 -2.08
C ASN A 17 -1.04 8.15 -3.16
N ALA A 18 -1.36 6.95 -3.65
CA ALA A 18 -2.44 6.76 -4.61
C ALA A 18 -3.80 7.21 -4.05
N VAL A 19 -4.10 6.88 -2.78
CA VAL A 19 -5.32 7.35 -2.09
C VAL A 19 -5.33 8.88 -1.99
N ALA A 20 -4.22 9.49 -1.55
CA ALA A 20 -4.12 10.94 -1.41
C ALA A 20 -4.35 11.66 -2.75
N MET A 21 -3.79 11.14 -3.84
CA MET A 21 -4.03 11.65 -5.19
C MET A 21 -5.48 11.52 -5.63
N ALA A 22 -6.11 10.36 -5.39
CA ALA A 22 -7.51 10.14 -5.73
C ALA A 22 -8.42 11.15 -5.00
N VAL A 23 -8.20 11.34 -3.70
CA VAL A 23 -8.93 12.36 -2.90
C VAL A 23 -8.70 13.76 -3.45
N ALA A 24 -7.46 14.13 -3.80
CA ALA A 24 -7.16 15.44 -4.36
C ALA A 24 -7.89 15.69 -5.69
N LEU A 25 -7.93 14.71 -6.58
CA LEU A 25 -8.68 14.78 -7.84
C LEU A 25 -10.19 14.91 -7.62
N GLY A 26 -10.74 14.18 -6.64
CA GLY A 26 -12.15 14.27 -6.28
C GLY A 26 -12.54 15.66 -5.77
N ARG A 27 -11.69 16.30 -4.96
CA ARG A 27 -11.91 17.69 -4.52
C ARG A 27 -11.89 18.68 -5.69
N GLY A 28 -11.03 18.48 -6.67
CA GLY A 28 -11.00 19.28 -7.90
C GLY A 28 -12.33 19.16 -8.67
N GLY A 29 -12.81 17.94 -8.90
CA GLY A 29 -14.11 17.70 -9.54
C GLY A 29 -15.30 18.30 -8.77
N SER A 30 -15.23 18.31 -7.43
CA SER A 30 -16.26 18.96 -6.59
C SER A 30 -16.33 20.46 -6.78
N ALA A 31 -15.19 21.13 -7.03
CA ALA A 31 -15.17 22.57 -7.30
C ALA A 31 -15.75 22.89 -8.68
N GLU A 32 -15.62 21.96 -9.63
CA GLU A 32 -16.10 22.08 -11.02
C GLU A 32 -17.56 21.60 -11.20
N GLY A 33 -18.14 20.95 -10.19
CA GLY A 33 -19.47 20.34 -10.28
C GLY A 33 -19.50 19.03 -11.08
N ASP A 34 -18.35 18.42 -11.36
CA ASP A 34 -18.23 17.18 -12.14
C ASP A 34 -18.42 15.95 -11.23
N ILE A 35 -19.68 15.53 -11.09
CA ILE A 35 -20.09 14.40 -10.24
C ILE A 35 -19.45 13.08 -10.72
N GLN A 36 -19.32 12.86 -12.03
CA GLN A 36 -18.75 11.62 -12.58
C GLN A 36 -17.28 11.49 -12.22
N ARG A 37 -16.54 12.61 -12.32
CA ARG A 37 -15.14 12.68 -11.90
C ARG A 37 -14.98 12.47 -10.40
N MET A 38 -15.88 13.03 -9.58
CA MET A 38 -15.90 12.80 -8.14
C MET A 38 -16.13 11.31 -7.79
N GLN A 39 -17.11 10.66 -8.41
CA GLN A 39 -17.39 9.24 -8.18
C GLN A 39 -16.22 8.34 -8.59
N THR A 40 -15.60 8.64 -9.74
CA THR A 40 -14.41 7.93 -10.21
C THR A 40 -13.24 8.08 -9.22
N ALA A 41 -13.04 9.29 -8.71
CA ALA A 41 -12.02 9.58 -7.70
C ALA A 41 -12.29 8.84 -6.38
N LEU A 42 -13.56 8.79 -5.94
CA LEU A 42 -13.96 8.06 -4.74
C LEU A 42 -13.71 6.55 -4.88
N ALA A 43 -14.14 5.93 -5.98
CA ALA A 43 -13.92 4.51 -6.24
C ALA A 43 -12.43 4.14 -6.18
N ARG A 44 -11.57 4.97 -6.78
CA ARG A 44 -10.11 4.79 -6.73
C ARG A 44 -9.55 4.93 -5.31
N ALA A 45 -10.08 5.86 -4.51
CA ALA A 45 -9.67 5.99 -3.12
C ALA A 45 -10.07 4.76 -2.30
N GLU A 46 -11.26 4.20 -2.52
CA GLU A 46 -11.73 2.97 -1.88
C GLU A 46 -10.84 1.77 -2.22
N GLU A 47 -10.52 1.56 -3.50
CA GLU A 47 -9.59 0.52 -3.95
C GLU A 47 -8.21 0.67 -3.27
N GLY A 48 -7.69 1.90 -3.21
CA GLY A 48 -6.44 2.21 -2.54
C GLY A 48 -6.48 1.90 -1.04
N LEU A 49 -7.58 2.20 -0.36
CA LEU A 49 -7.78 1.89 1.06
C LEU A 49 -7.86 0.38 1.32
N VAL A 50 -8.49 -0.38 0.43
CA VAL A 50 -8.48 -1.85 0.50
C VAL A 50 -7.05 -2.38 0.40
N ARG A 51 -6.23 -1.83 -0.50
CA ARG A 51 -4.82 -2.20 -0.62
C ARG A 51 -4.00 -1.83 0.63
N VAL A 52 -4.18 -0.62 1.16
CA VAL A 52 -3.52 -0.19 2.40
C VAL A 52 -3.87 -1.13 3.55
N ARG A 53 -5.16 -1.44 3.71
CA ARG A 53 -5.61 -2.40 4.72
C ARG A 53 -4.96 -3.76 4.54
N SER A 54 -4.88 -4.28 3.31
CA SER A 54 -4.25 -5.57 3.02
C SER A 54 -2.79 -5.61 3.46
N LEU A 55 -2.02 -4.56 3.12
CA LEU A 55 -0.60 -4.43 3.49
C LEU A 55 -0.39 -4.30 5.00
N LEU A 56 -1.32 -3.63 5.71
CA LEU A 56 -1.25 -3.52 7.17
C LEU A 56 -1.60 -4.82 7.89
N MET A 57 -2.48 -5.66 7.33
CA MET A 57 -2.87 -6.94 7.90
C MET A 57 -1.83 -8.05 7.63
N HIS A 58 -1.01 -7.88 6.60
CA HIS A 58 0.07 -8.80 6.24
C HIS A 58 1.40 -8.02 6.09
N PRO A 59 1.95 -7.49 7.20
CA PRO A 59 3.28 -6.88 7.15
C PRO A 59 4.28 -7.93 6.68
N ALA A 60 5.24 -7.52 5.83
CA ALA A 60 6.21 -8.46 5.27
C ALA A 60 6.87 -9.29 6.37
N THR A 61 6.50 -10.57 6.44
CA THR A 61 7.19 -11.55 7.26
C THR A 61 8.61 -11.65 6.73
N PRO A 62 9.65 -11.43 7.55
CA PRO A 62 11.02 -11.57 7.07
C PRO A 62 11.23 -13.00 6.54
N PRO A 63 11.99 -13.18 5.43
CA PRO A 63 12.23 -14.50 4.89
C PRO A 63 12.98 -15.37 5.91
N ALA A 64 12.48 -16.60 6.12
CA ALA A 64 13.00 -17.59 7.07
C ALA A 64 14.33 -18.22 6.61
N HIS A 65 15.34 -17.40 6.30
CA HIS A 65 16.67 -17.85 5.89
C HIS A 65 17.70 -17.51 6.96
N SER A 66 17.59 -18.12 8.14
CA SER A 66 18.68 -18.19 9.12
C SER A 66 18.60 -19.40 10.07
N ALA A 67 17.69 -20.36 9.86
CA ALA A 67 17.45 -21.42 10.85
C ALA A 67 18.18 -22.77 10.60
N SER A 68 18.91 -22.96 9.49
CA SER A 68 19.42 -24.32 9.15
C SER A 68 20.82 -24.36 8.51
N ALA A 69 21.79 -23.59 8.99
CA ALA A 69 23.18 -23.68 8.52
C ALA A 69 24.23 -23.99 9.61
N THR A 70 23.84 -24.59 10.75
CA THR A 70 24.80 -24.91 11.83
C THR A 70 24.53 -26.24 12.58
N ARG A 71 24.11 -27.27 11.85
CA ARG A 71 24.14 -28.70 12.22
C ARG A 71 24.39 -29.42 10.89
N ASP A 72 25.47 -30.14 10.59
CA ASP A 72 26.43 -30.87 11.38
C ASP A 72 27.76 -30.87 10.63
N HIS A 73 28.83 -30.42 11.27
CA HIS A 73 30.19 -30.84 10.92
C HIS A 73 30.95 -31.08 12.22
N ARG A 74 30.71 -32.24 12.82
CA ARG A 74 31.64 -32.88 13.73
C ARG A 74 31.46 -34.38 13.74
#